data_AF-A0A9D5K0T4-F1
#
_entry.id   AF-A0A9D5K0T4-F1
#
_cell.length_a   1.000
_cell.length_b   1.000
_cell.length_c   1.000
_cell.angle_alpha   90.00
_cell.angle_beta   90.00
_cell.angle_gamma   90.00
#
_symmetry.space_group_name_H-M   'P 1'
#
loop_
_entity.id
_entity.type
_entity.pdbx_description
1 polymer ?
#
loop_
_entity_poly.entity_id
_entity_poly.type
_entity_poly.pdbx_seq_one_letter_code
_entity_poly.pdbx_strand_id
1 'polypeptide(L)'
;ILAAVTQRDIVTIFWVACGALIGIATFAQILGWLFRRYHDRTIALLIGFMAGSLRKIWPWKHTVEVFIDRHGQEVPLIQRNVLPELSGHVGIAIGLAALGGAIVLMLHYQYLAQQHGAQES
;
A
#
# COMPACT_ATOMS: atom_id res chain seq x y z
N ILE A 1 -5.65 14.59 -27.81
CA ILE A 1 -6.49 14.76 -26.59
C ILE A 1 -6.47 16.19 -26.03
N LEU A 2 -5.30 16.82 -25.79
CA LEU A 2 -5.24 18.22 -25.32
C LEU A 2 -5.93 19.21 -26.27
N ALA A 3 -5.82 19.02 -27.60
CA ALA A 3 -6.48 19.87 -28.61
C ALA A 3 -8.02 19.70 -28.67
N ALA A 4 -8.55 18.51 -28.31
CA ALA A 4 -9.99 18.22 -28.36
C ALA A 4 -10.76 18.84 -27.19
N VAL A 5 -10.09 19.02 -26.04
CA VAL A 5 -10.63 19.72 -24.87
C VAL A 5 -10.83 21.22 -25.16
N THR A 6 -9.93 21.81 -25.95
CA THR A 6 -9.95 23.24 -26.29
C THR A 6 -11.07 23.59 -27.28
N GLN A 7 -11.53 22.65 -28.10
CA GLN A 7 -12.52 22.90 -29.16
C GLN A 7 -13.97 22.52 -28.80
N ARG A 8 -14.25 22.22 -27.51
CA ARG A 8 -15.57 21.73 -27.05
C ARG A 8 -16.06 20.48 -27.83
N ASP A 9 -15.14 19.58 -28.17
CA ASP A 9 -15.50 18.34 -28.85
C ASP A 9 -15.98 17.30 -27.81
N ILE A 10 -17.16 17.57 -27.22
CA ILE A 10 -17.80 16.80 -26.15
C ILE A 10 -17.92 15.32 -26.54
N VAL A 11 -18.08 15.04 -27.83
CA VAL A 11 -18.17 13.68 -28.38
C VAL A 11 -16.88 12.90 -28.15
N THR A 12 -15.71 13.52 -28.34
CA THR A 12 -14.41 12.85 -28.12
C THR A 12 -14.16 12.57 -26.63
N ILE A 13 -14.48 13.53 -25.76
CA ILE A 13 -14.36 13.34 -24.30
C ILE A 13 -15.32 12.25 -23.83
N PHE A 14 -16.54 12.22 -24.37
CA PHE A 14 -17.53 11.21 -24.05
C PHE A 14 -17.04 9.80 -24.40
N TRP A 15 -16.49 9.58 -25.61
CA TRP A 15 -15.93 8.26 -25.98
C TRP A 15 -14.76 7.85 -25.09
N VAL A 16 -13.86 8.77 -24.75
CA VAL A 16 -12.73 8.49 -23.83
C VAL A 16 -13.24 8.19 -22.42
N ALA A 17 -14.20 8.96 -21.91
CA ALA A 17 -14.80 8.74 -20.60
C ALA A 17 -15.55 7.41 -20.55
N CYS A 18 -16.34 7.06 -21.57
CA CYS A 18 -17.00 5.77 -21.69
C CYS A 18 -15.97 4.63 -21.74
N GLY A 19 -14.91 4.75 -22.55
CA GLY A 19 -13.84 3.77 -22.61
C GLY A 19 -13.12 3.60 -21.26
N ALA A 20 -12.84 4.69 -20.57
CA ALA A 20 -12.23 4.65 -19.24
C ALA A 20 -13.17 4.01 -18.20
N LEU A 21 -14.45 4.37 -18.20
CA LEU A 21 -15.46 3.78 -17.30
C LEU A 21 -15.62 2.28 -17.54
N ILE A 22 -15.73 1.86 -18.80
CA ILE A 22 -15.83 0.44 -19.18
C ILE A 22 -14.54 -0.29 -18.76
N GLY A 23 -13.37 0.30 -18.99
CA GLY A 23 -12.08 -0.27 -18.59
C GLY A 23 -11.97 -0.47 -17.07
N ILE A 24 -12.33 0.56 -16.30
CA ILE A 24 -12.32 0.49 -14.83
C ILE A 24 -13.36 -0.52 -14.33
N ALA A 25 -14.57 -0.51 -14.88
CA ALA A 25 -15.63 -1.44 -14.49
C ALA A 25 -15.25 -2.90 -14.81
N THR A 26 -14.66 -3.14 -15.98
CA THR A 26 -14.17 -4.46 -16.40
C THR A 26 -13.06 -4.93 -15.48
N PHE A 27 -12.08 -4.07 -15.19
CA PHE A 27 -10.99 -4.39 -14.29
C PHE A 27 -11.48 -4.68 -12.86
N ALA A 28 -12.40 -3.86 -12.34
CA ALA A 28 -12.99 -4.06 -11.02
C ALA A 28 -13.78 -5.37 -10.92
N GLN A 29 -14.51 -5.75 -11.98
CA GLN A 29 -15.19 -7.05 -12.03
C GLN A 29 -14.22 -8.22 -12.08
N ILE A 30 -13.14 -8.13 -12.87
CA ILE A 30 -12.08 -9.15 -12.90
C ILE A 30 -11.48 -9.31 -11.50
N LEU A 31 -11.18 -8.21 -10.82
CA LEU A 31 -10.63 -8.23 -9.47
C LEU A 31 -11.62 -8.83 -8.47
N GLY A 32 -12.91 -8.48 -8.57
CA GLY A 32 -13.97 -9.06 -7.74
C GLY A 32 -14.20 -10.55 -8.00
N TRP A 33 -14.09 -11.00 -9.25
CA TRP A 33 -14.15 -12.42 -9.60
C TRP A 33 -12.92 -13.18 -9.07
N LEU A 34 -11.73 -12.60 -9.20
CA LEU A 34 -10.49 -13.18 -8.72
C LEU A 34 -10.48 -13.31 -7.19
N PHE A 35 -11.00 -12.30 -6.49
CA PHE A 35 -11.14 -12.32 -5.04
C PHE A 35 -12.11 -13.41 -4.56
N ARG A 36 -13.17 -13.71 -5.32
CA ARG A 36 -14.14 -14.78 -5.01
C ARG A 36 -13.60 -16.18 -5.26
N ARG A 37 -12.82 -16.39 -6.33
CA ARG A 37 -12.32 -17.73 -6.72
C ARG A 37 -10.97 -18.07 -6.09
N TYR A 38 -10.12 -17.06 -5.84
CA TYR A 38 -8.74 -17.18 -5.36
C TYR A 38 -8.42 -16.14 -4.28
N HIS A 39 -9.25 -16.11 -3.24
CA HIS A 39 -9.15 -15.16 -2.13
C HIS A 39 -7.72 -15.05 -1.57
N ASP A 40 -7.11 -16.18 -1.19
CA ASP A 40 -5.80 -16.19 -0.54
C ASP A 40 -4.66 -15.70 -1.45
N ARG A 41 -4.68 -16.10 -2.73
CA ARG A 41 -3.64 -15.68 -3.69
C ARG A 41 -3.79 -14.21 -4.10
N THR A 42 -5.03 -13.73 -4.24
CA THR A 42 -5.32 -12.33 -4.56
C THR A 42 -4.91 -11.44 -3.40
N ILE A 43 -5.20 -11.84 -2.16
CA ILE A 43 -4.79 -11.12 -0.96
C ILE A 43 -3.26 -11.10 -0.85
N ALA A 44 -2.57 -12.22 -1.04
CA ALA A 44 -1.11 -12.24 -1.02
C ALA A 44 -0.50 -11.32 -2.09
N LEU A 45 -1.10 -11.28 -3.29
CA LEU A 45 -0.68 -10.38 -4.37
C LEU A 45 -0.93 -8.91 -4.01
N LEU A 46 -2.10 -8.57 -3.47
CA LEU A 46 -2.44 -7.21 -3.06
C LEU A 46 -1.56 -6.75 -1.89
N ILE A 47 -1.30 -7.61 -0.91
CA ILE A 47 -0.35 -7.34 0.17
C ILE A 47 1.05 -7.13 -0.40
N GLY A 48 1.49 -7.97 -1.35
CA GLY A 48 2.77 -7.80 -2.05
C GLY A 48 2.84 -6.49 -2.85
N PHE A 49 1.75 -6.10 -3.51
CA PHE A 49 1.64 -4.83 -4.24
C PHE A 49 1.66 -3.62 -3.29
N MET A 50 0.87 -3.68 -2.21
CA MET A 50 0.87 -2.65 -1.17
C MET A 50 2.23 -2.54 -0.51
N ALA A 51 2.87 -3.66 -0.14
CA ALA A 51 4.24 -3.71 0.41
C ALA A 51 5.29 -3.21 -0.60
N GLY A 52 5.12 -3.52 -1.88
CA GLY A 52 5.97 -3.02 -2.96
C GLY A 52 5.86 -1.50 -3.13
N SER A 53 4.65 -0.93 -3.04
CA SER A 53 4.44 0.52 -2.96
C SER A 53 5.00 1.09 -1.65
N LEU A 54 4.88 0.34 -0.55
CA LEU A 54 5.38 0.73 0.76
C LEU A 54 6.90 0.85 0.78
N ARG A 55 7.63 0.07 -0.04
CA ARG A 55 9.08 0.23 -0.23
C ARG A 55 9.49 1.65 -0.62
N LYS A 56 8.59 2.41 -1.26
CA LYS A 56 8.80 3.84 -1.59
C LYS A 56 8.40 4.79 -0.47
N ILE A 57 7.41 4.43 0.36
CA ILE A 57 6.89 5.28 1.46
C ILE A 57 7.60 5.04 2.80
N TRP A 58 8.43 4.00 2.91
CA TRP A 58 9.10 3.59 4.15
C TRP A 58 9.90 4.78 4.74
N PRO A 59 9.51 5.30 5.93
CA PRO A 59 9.80 6.67 6.37
C PRO A 59 11.19 6.92 6.97
N TRP A 60 12.08 5.93 7.01
CA TRP A 60 13.43 6.00 7.63
C TRP A 60 14.51 6.30 6.60
N LYS A 61 14.13 7.05 5.58
CA LYS A 61 14.95 7.41 4.43
C LYS A 61 15.19 8.91 4.52
N HIS A 62 15.85 9.36 5.59
CA HIS A 62 16.35 10.73 5.69
C HIS A 62 17.26 10.99 4.48
N THR A 63 17.03 12.12 3.82
CA THR A 63 17.91 12.67 2.78
C THR A 63 19.16 13.17 3.48
N VAL A 64 20.23 12.36 3.57
CA VAL A 64 21.42 12.71 4.39
C VAL A 64 22.64 13.14 3.55
N GLU A 65 22.65 13.02 2.22
CA GLU A 65 23.78 13.51 1.43
C GLU A 65 23.33 14.26 0.18
N VAL A 66 23.65 15.54 0.14
CA VAL A 66 23.57 16.42 -1.01
C VAL A 66 24.89 16.31 -1.77
N PHE A 67 24.87 15.81 -3.00
CA PHE A 67 25.94 16.09 -3.95
C PHE A 67 25.56 17.36 -4.71
N ILE A 68 26.40 18.40 -4.64
CA ILE A 68 26.29 19.58 -5.51
C ILE A 68 26.91 19.22 -6.85
N ASP A 69 26.08 18.99 -7.87
CA ASP A 69 26.54 18.91 -9.26
C ASP A 69 27.01 20.31 -9.72
N ARG A 70 27.79 20.40 -10.80
CA ARG A 70 28.39 21.64 -11.34
C ARG A 70 27.39 22.74 -11.76
N HIS A 71 26.10 22.55 -11.50
CA HIS A 71 25.00 23.49 -11.73
C HIS A 71 24.29 23.92 -10.42
N GLY A 72 24.86 23.62 -9.24
CA GLY A 72 24.32 24.11 -7.96
C GLY A 72 22.99 23.48 -7.55
N GLN A 73 22.73 22.23 -7.96
CA GLN A 73 21.51 21.49 -7.60
C GLN A 73 21.87 20.22 -6.83
N GLU A 74 21.23 20.09 -5.67
CA GLU A 74 21.47 19.07 -4.66
C GLU A 74 20.79 17.75 -5.01
N VAL A 75 21.54 16.72 -5.44
CA VAL A 75 20.99 15.40 -5.80
C VAL A 75 21.46 14.31 -4.83
N PRO A 76 20.55 13.69 -4.05
CA PRO A 76 20.93 12.68 -3.06
C PRO A 76 21.02 11.28 -3.64
N LEU A 77 22.22 10.69 -3.66
CA LEU A 77 22.51 9.42 -4.34
C LEU A 77 22.80 8.23 -3.40
N ILE A 78 22.98 8.40 -2.09
CA ILE A 78 23.27 7.28 -1.17
C ILE A 78 22.52 7.43 0.16
N GLN A 79 21.53 6.56 0.40
CA GLN A 79 20.87 6.41 1.70
C GLN A 79 21.47 5.22 2.45
N ARG A 80 22.35 5.50 3.41
CA ARG A 80 22.84 4.53 4.38
C ARG A 80 21.70 4.14 5.33
N ASN A 81 21.52 2.84 5.55
CA ASN A 81 20.57 2.31 6.53
C ASN A 81 21.10 2.60 7.95
N VAL A 82 20.86 3.80 8.46
CA VAL A 82 21.10 4.11 9.86
C VAL A 82 20.00 3.45 10.69
N LEU A 83 20.40 2.56 11.58
CA LEU A 83 19.51 2.07 12.63
C LEU A 83 19.13 3.28 13.49
N PRO A 84 17.86 3.43 13.89
CA PRO A 84 17.50 4.51 14.82
C PRO A 84 18.37 4.34 16.07
N GLU A 85 19.03 5.43 16.50
CA GLU A 85 19.70 5.42 17.79
C GLU A 85 18.69 4.90 18.83
N LEU A 86 19.13 4.00 19.70
CA LEU A 86 18.33 3.41 20.77
C LEU A 86 18.03 4.48 21.85
N SER A 87 17.37 5.56 21.44
CA SER A 87 16.77 6.56 22.29
C SER A 87 15.51 5.96 22.93
N GLY A 88 15.16 6.40 24.13
CA GLY A 88 14.01 5.88 24.90
C GLY A 88 12.69 5.84 24.13
N HIS A 89 12.54 6.68 23.09
CA HIS A 89 11.40 6.70 22.18
C HIS A 89 11.26 5.41 21.33
N VAL A 90 12.37 4.79 20.94
CA VAL A 90 12.37 3.50 20.21
C VAL A 90 11.88 2.37 21.11
N GLY A 91 12.24 2.41 22.40
CA GLY A 91 11.74 1.46 23.40
C GLY A 91 10.22 1.53 23.57
N ILE A 92 9.67 2.75 23.61
CA ILE A 92 8.22 2.97 23.67
C ILE A 92 7.53 2.47 22.40
N ALA A 93 8.13 2.73 21.21
CA ALA A 93 7.59 2.24 19.94
C ALA A 93 7.56 0.70 19.87
N ILE A 94 8.61 0.03 20.32
CA ILE A 94 8.67 -1.44 20.41
C ILE A 94 7.64 -1.94 21.43
N GLY A 95 7.52 -1.29 22.58
CA GLY A 95 6.51 -1.64 23.59
C GLY A 95 5.09 -1.54 23.07
N LEU A 96 4.77 -0.47 22.34
CA LEU A 96 3.45 -0.27 21.75
C LEU A 96 3.18 -1.28 20.62
N ALA A 97 4.19 -1.61 19.81
CA ALA A 97 4.09 -2.64 18.78
C ALA A 97 3.85 -4.03 19.39
N ALA A 98 4.57 -4.37 20.47
CA ALA A 98 4.38 -5.62 21.19
C ALA A 98 2.99 -5.71 21.84
N LEU A 99 2.51 -4.61 22.42
CA LEU A 99 1.18 -4.53 23.02
C LEU A 99 0.09 -4.68 21.95
N GLY A 100 0.23 -3.99 20.82
CA GLY A 100 -0.67 -4.16 19.68
C GLY A 100 -0.69 -5.59 19.14
N GLY A 101 0.48 -6.21 18.99
CA GLY A 101 0.62 -7.61 18.60
C GLY A 101 -0.04 -8.57 19.59
N ALA A 102 0.12 -8.35 20.89
CA ALA A 102 -0.51 -9.15 21.94
C ALA A 102 -2.04 -9.07 21.88
N ILE A 103 -2.61 -7.88 21.65
CA ILE A 103 -4.07 -7.70 21.49
C ILE A 103 -4.58 -8.47 20.26
N VAL A 104 -3.88 -8.40 19.13
CA VAL A 104 -4.27 -9.13 17.91
C VAL A 104 -4.21 -10.64 18.13
N LEU A 105 -3.16 -11.13 18.78
CA LEU A 105 -3.03 -12.56 19.11
C LEU A 105 -4.12 -13.01 20.09
N MET A 106 -4.48 -12.18 21.07
CA MET A 106 -5.57 -12.45 21.99
C MET A 106 -6.91 -12.54 21.25
N LEU A 107 -7.20 -11.60 20.35
CA LEU A 107 -8.40 -11.66 19.50
C LEU A 107 -8.41 -12.90 18.60
N HIS A 108 -7.26 -13.27 18.03
CA HIS A 108 -7.14 -14.47 17.23
C HIS A 108 -7.39 -15.74 18.05
N TYR A 109 -6.88 -15.80 19.28
CA TYR A 109 -7.13 -16.92 20.20
C TYR A 109 -8.62 -17.03 20.56
N GLN A 110 -9.28 -15.91 20.83
CA GLN A 110 -10.72 -15.89 21.11
C GLN A 110 -11.56 -16.31 19.90
N TYR A 111 -11.15 -15.92 18.69
CA TYR A 111 -11.79 -16.35 17.45
C TYR A 111 -11.68 -17.87 17.26
N LEU A 112 -10.50 -18.46 17.49
CA LEU A 112 -10.30 -19.92 17.43
C LEU A 112 -11.10 -20.67 18.51
N ALA A 113 -11.20 -20.10 19.71
CA ALA A 113 -12.01 -20.68 20.79
C ALA A 113 -13.52 -20.71 20.46
N GLN A 114 -14.03 -19.71 19.73
CA GLN A 114 -15.44 -19.72 19.29
C GLN A 114 -15.71 -20.75 18.17
N GLN A 115 -14.75 -21.02 17.28
CA GLN A 115 -14.97 -22.00 16.20
C GLN A 115 -15.12 -23.43 16.74
N HIS A 116 -14.41 -23.79 17.81
CA HIS A 116 -14.55 -25.11 18.42
C HIS A 116 -15.94 -25.35 19.06
N GLY A 117 -16.56 -24.31 19.63
CA GLY A 117 -17.91 -24.43 20.23
C GLY A 117 -19.05 -24.53 19.21
N ALA A 118 -18.83 -24.17 17.94
CA ALA A 118 -19.86 -24.18 16.89
C ALA A 118 -19.95 -25.50 16.11
N GLN A 119 -18.98 -26.42 16.23
CA GLN A 119 -19.05 -27.75 15.62
C GLN A 119 -19.73 -28.81 16.50
N GLU A 120 -20.01 -28.50 17.77
CA GLU A 120 -20.58 -29.45 18.74
C GLU A 120 -22.10 -29.29 18.96
N SER A 121 -22.75 -28.35 18.25
CA SER A 121 -24.19 -28.06 18.33
C SER A 121 -24.95 -28.43 17.06
#